data_AF-A0A2N0NG39-F1
#
_entry.id   AF-A0A2N0NG39-F1
#
_cell.length_a   1.000
_cell.length_b   1.000
_cell.length_c   1.000
_cell.angle_alpha   90.00
_cell.angle_beta   90.00
_cell.angle_gamma   90.00
#
_symmetry.space_group_name_H-M   'P 1'
#
loop_
_entity.id
_entity.type
_entity.pdbx_description
1 polymer ?
#
loop_
_entity_poly.entity_id
_entity_poly.type
_entity_poly.pdbx_seq_one_letter_code
_entity_poly.pdbx_strand_id
1 'polypeptide(L)'
;TNTTSRPLATNNISIVKPTTSVSISNDELLYTVAPYNPVPYMFIPIKYRDIIPPDPIYDNFGSFIIPGSREWFTYMYQLDLDTHDERLRKAEDAKFIARIDELTAEGDAARLCYKIYQEEYSKELADLRIQEDIRIQNLAIYHGTSPKHVKYRQRKVSHITEWNNSTHNNMTYHQSVTSSNKKKKKRKKLLQPKVDSSLINYPGVSVPLTLKRDFT
;
A
#
# COMPACT_ATOMS: atom_id res chain seq x y z
N THR A 1 22.15 32.81 46.20
CA THR A 1 22.70 32.69 47.56
C THR A 1 24.04 31.97 47.47
N ASN A 2 25.07 32.67 46.99
CA ASN A 2 26.21 33.20 47.78
C ASN A 2 26.87 32.14 48.67
N THR A 3 27.96 31.51 48.22
CA THR A 3 29.38 31.95 48.29
C THR A 3 29.89 31.90 49.73
N THR A 4 30.59 30.82 50.07
CA THR A 4 31.24 30.60 51.38
C THR A 4 32.59 31.30 51.43
N SER A 5 32.73 32.18 52.41
CA SER A 5 33.88 33.03 52.72
C SER A 5 34.91 32.35 53.64
N ARG A 6 36.19 32.65 53.38
CA ARG A 6 37.40 32.45 54.24
C ARG A 6 37.30 33.26 55.56
N PRO A 7 38.09 32.95 56.62
CA PRO A 7 39.51 33.40 56.75
C PRO A 7 40.43 32.37 57.47
N LEU A 8 41.66 32.10 57.00
CA LEU A 8 42.97 32.67 57.38
C LEU A 8 43.25 32.85 58.89
N ALA A 9 44.12 32.01 59.45
CA ALA A 9 45.02 32.35 60.55
C ALA A 9 46.31 31.50 60.47
N THR A 10 47.40 32.17 60.09
CA THR A 10 48.80 31.74 60.17
C THR A 10 49.31 31.81 61.61
N ASN A 11 50.13 30.86 62.04
CA ASN A 11 51.20 31.09 63.03
C ASN A 11 52.32 30.03 62.85
N ASN A 12 53.53 30.52 62.57
CA ASN A 12 54.75 29.76 62.35
C ASN A 12 55.57 29.69 63.64
N ILE A 13 56.13 28.53 64.00
CA ILE A 13 57.37 28.44 64.80
C ILE A 13 58.23 27.32 64.21
N SER A 14 59.48 27.67 63.89
CA SER A 14 60.47 26.86 63.18
C SER A 14 61.71 26.66 64.05
N ILE A 15 62.18 25.42 64.24
CA ILE A 15 63.56 25.06 64.66
C ILE A 15 63.91 23.69 64.02
N VAL A 16 64.56 23.65 62.84
CA VAL A 16 66.01 23.44 62.54
C VAL A 16 66.47 21.96 62.45
N LYS A 17 66.61 21.50 61.19
CA LYS A 17 67.65 20.66 60.51
C LYS A 17 68.06 19.26 61.06
N PRO A 18 68.76 18.40 60.27
CA PRO A 18 68.87 18.28 58.81
C PRO A 18 68.80 16.80 58.33
N THR A 19 68.04 16.50 57.29
CA THR A 19 68.26 15.23 56.55
C THR A 19 68.01 15.46 55.07
N THR A 20 69.11 15.66 54.35
CA THR A 20 69.34 15.35 52.93
C THR A 20 68.07 15.20 52.08
N SER A 21 67.45 16.32 51.72
CA SER A 21 66.57 16.37 50.56
C SER A 21 67.47 16.43 49.32
N VAL A 22 67.70 15.29 48.69
CA VAL A 22 68.10 15.28 47.28
C VAL A 22 66.91 15.85 46.52
N SER A 23 66.95 17.14 46.21
CA SER A 23 66.10 17.75 45.21
C SER A 23 66.55 17.23 43.85
N ILE A 24 66.01 16.07 43.45
CA ILE A 24 66.05 15.69 42.04
C ILE A 24 65.00 16.56 41.38
N SER A 25 65.44 17.56 40.61
CA SER A 25 64.54 18.34 39.76
C SER A 25 63.81 17.39 38.83
N ASN A 26 62.48 17.48 38.78
CA ASN A 26 61.65 16.76 37.81
C ASN A 26 61.90 17.21 36.35
N ASP A 27 62.78 18.20 36.15
CA ASP A 27 63.10 18.79 34.84
C ASP A 27 64.08 17.93 34.00
N GLU A 28 64.47 16.74 34.49
CA GLU A 28 65.30 15.79 33.73
C GLU A 28 64.77 14.35 33.82
N LEU A 29 63.44 14.16 33.88
CA LEU A 29 62.87 12.90 33.39
C LEU A 29 62.92 12.93 31.86
N LEU A 30 64.12 12.67 31.32
CA LEU A 30 64.25 12.28 29.92
C LEU A 30 63.42 11.02 29.74
N TYR A 31 62.22 11.18 29.17
CA TYR A 31 61.37 10.07 28.79
C TYR A 31 62.07 9.34 27.65
N THR A 32 62.98 8.42 27.98
CA THR A 32 63.80 7.66 27.04
C THR A 32 62.99 6.67 26.22
N VAL A 33 61.69 6.53 26.51
CA VAL A 33 60.80 5.56 25.87
C VAL A 33 60.03 6.26 24.75
N ALA A 34 60.19 5.79 23.52
CA ALA A 34 59.41 6.27 22.39
C ALA A 34 57.89 6.12 22.67
N PRO A 35 57.05 7.06 22.21
CA PRO A 35 55.60 6.96 22.33
C PRO A 35 55.09 5.63 21.76
N TYR A 36 54.16 4.98 22.46
CA TYR A 36 53.53 3.74 22.00
C TYR A 36 52.87 3.97 20.63
N ASN A 37 53.29 3.21 19.62
CA ASN A 37 52.66 3.19 18.32
C ASN A 37 51.94 1.84 18.11
N PRO A 38 50.62 1.74 18.34
CA PRO A 38 49.88 0.49 18.24
C PRO A 38 49.89 -0.10 16.82
N VAL A 39 50.04 0.74 15.79
CA VAL A 39 50.07 0.32 14.38
C VAL A 39 51.45 0.59 13.80
N PRO A 40 52.43 -0.30 14.04
CA PRO A 40 53.77 -0.17 13.48
C PRO A 40 53.72 -0.17 11.95
N TYR A 41 54.68 0.48 11.30
CA TYR A 41 54.81 0.53 9.84
C TYR A 41 55.32 -0.83 9.30
N MET A 42 54.47 -1.85 9.34
CA MET A 42 54.71 -3.20 8.85
C MET A 42 53.40 -3.92 8.47
N PHE A 43 53.52 -5.13 7.91
CA PHE A 43 52.36 -5.96 7.59
C PHE A 43 51.72 -6.55 8.85
N ILE A 44 50.45 -6.19 9.11
CA ILE A 44 49.63 -6.76 10.19
C ILE A 44 48.47 -7.55 9.56
N PRO A 45 48.36 -8.88 9.85
CA PRO A 45 47.23 -9.69 9.43
C PRO A 45 45.88 -9.07 9.78
N ILE A 46 44.89 -9.16 8.88
CA ILE A 46 43.57 -8.52 9.03
C ILE A 46 42.90 -8.93 10.34
N LYS A 47 42.98 -10.21 10.71
CA LYS A 47 42.38 -10.75 11.94
C LYS A 47 42.87 -10.09 13.25
N TYR A 48 44.03 -9.44 13.22
CA TYR A 48 44.60 -8.76 14.37
C TYR A 48 44.26 -7.27 14.43
N ARG A 49 43.78 -6.66 13.34
CA ARG A 49 43.56 -5.20 13.25
C ARG A 49 42.52 -4.69 14.25
N ASP A 50 41.47 -5.46 14.47
CA ASP A 50 40.36 -5.07 15.36
C ASP A 50 40.62 -5.36 16.83
N ILE A 51 41.71 -6.07 17.14
CA ILE A 51 42.06 -6.47 18.51
C ILE A 51 43.38 -5.85 18.98
N ILE A 52 43.98 -4.94 18.21
CA ILE A 52 45.21 -4.24 18.62
C ILE A 52 44.91 -3.46 19.91
N PRO A 53 45.63 -3.73 21.01
CA PRO A 53 45.44 -2.98 22.25
C PRO A 53 45.70 -1.48 22.02
N PRO A 54 44.80 -0.59 22.47
CA PRO A 54 45.04 0.84 22.38
C PRO A 54 46.16 1.30 23.32
N ASP A 55 46.40 0.54 24.39
CA ASP A 55 47.35 0.83 25.45
C ASP A 55 48.63 -0.03 25.34
N PRO A 56 49.79 0.45 25.85
CA PRO A 56 51.04 -0.29 25.82
C PRO A 56 50.96 -1.59 26.63
N ILE A 57 51.54 -2.65 26.08
CA ILE A 57 51.49 -4.01 26.61
C ILE A 57 52.84 -4.34 27.25
N TYR A 58 52.83 -5.05 28.37
CA TYR A 58 54.02 -5.45 29.10
C TYR A 58 54.07 -6.97 29.28
N ASP A 59 55.28 -7.53 29.35
CA ASP A 59 55.48 -8.93 29.68
C ASP A 59 55.29 -9.18 31.19
N ASN A 60 55.39 -10.45 31.60
CA ASN A 60 55.25 -10.85 33.00
C ASN A 60 56.37 -10.30 33.91
N PHE A 61 57.47 -9.80 33.34
CA PHE A 61 58.58 -9.18 34.04
C PHE A 61 58.49 -7.64 34.07
N GLY A 62 57.41 -7.07 33.51
CA GLY A 62 57.20 -5.62 33.42
C GLY A 62 57.96 -4.95 32.28
N SER A 63 58.52 -5.71 31.34
CA SER A 63 59.21 -5.19 30.15
C SER A 63 58.20 -4.80 29.08
N PHE A 64 58.42 -3.66 28.42
CA PHE A 64 57.56 -3.18 27.34
C PHE A 64 57.67 -4.08 26.09
N ILE A 65 56.52 -4.55 25.60
CA ILE A 65 56.42 -5.35 24.38
C ILE A 65 56.33 -4.40 23.18
N ILE A 66 57.37 -4.39 22.34
CA ILE A 66 57.45 -3.52 21.17
C ILE A 66 56.45 -4.00 20.10
N PRO A 67 55.54 -3.13 19.61
CA PRO A 67 54.64 -3.47 18.51
C PRO A 67 55.39 -3.98 17.28
N GLY A 68 54.93 -5.11 16.74
CA GLY A 68 55.55 -5.76 15.58
C GLY A 68 56.77 -6.65 15.89
N SER A 69 57.18 -6.72 17.15
CA SER A 69 58.12 -7.75 17.61
C SER A 69 57.47 -9.15 17.61
N ARG A 70 58.29 -10.20 17.74
CA ARG A 70 57.80 -11.58 17.88
C ARG A 70 56.87 -11.73 19.09
N GLU A 71 57.26 -11.16 20.22
CA GLU A 71 56.48 -11.21 21.47
C GLU A 71 55.12 -10.52 21.31
N TRP A 72 55.07 -9.43 20.55
CA TRP A 72 53.81 -8.77 20.22
C TRP A 72 52.89 -9.69 19.42
N PHE A 73 53.40 -10.39 18.39
CA PHE A 73 52.59 -11.35 17.64
C PHE A 73 52.13 -12.54 18.48
N THR A 74 52.96 -13.01 19.43
CA THR A 74 52.56 -14.06 20.39
C THR A 74 51.38 -13.59 21.25
N TYR A 75 51.47 -12.37 21.79
CA TYR A 75 50.39 -11.78 22.58
C TYR A 75 49.11 -11.61 21.75
N MET A 76 49.22 -11.04 20.55
CA MET A 76 48.08 -10.85 19.64
C MET A 76 47.38 -12.16 19.27
N TYR A 77 48.14 -13.25 19.10
CA TYR A 77 47.57 -14.57 18.84
C TYR A 77 46.76 -15.08 20.03
N GLN A 78 47.26 -14.90 21.26
CA GLN A 78 46.52 -15.31 22.46
C GLN A 78 45.24 -14.49 22.63
N LEU A 79 45.33 -13.18 22.41
CA LEU A 79 44.18 -12.28 22.45
C LEU A 79 43.13 -12.63 21.38
N ASP A 80 43.57 -13.03 20.18
CA ASP A 80 42.70 -13.51 19.10
C ASP A 80 41.89 -14.73 19.53
N LEU A 81 42.55 -15.72 20.16
CA LEU A 81 41.89 -16.92 20.70
C LEU A 81 40.88 -16.56 21.79
N ASP A 82 41.30 -15.76 22.77
CA ASP A 82 40.46 -15.42 23.92
C ASP A 82 39.21 -14.60 23.51
N THR A 83 39.33 -13.77 22.47
CA THR A 83 38.24 -12.91 21.99
C THR A 83 37.49 -13.46 20.78
N HIS A 84 37.88 -14.61 20.22
CA HIS A 84 37.30 -15.15 18.98
C HIS A 84 35.81 -15.42 19.13
N ASP A 85 35.45 -16.23 20.13
CA ASP A 85 34.09 -16.68 20.34
C ASP A 85 33.16 -15.54 20.73
N GLU A 86 33.64 -14.57 21.51
CA GLU A 86 32.87 -13.38 21.86
C GLU A 86 32.57 -12.51 20.64
N ARG A 87 33.57 -12.29 19.77
CA ARG A 87 33.39 -11.54 18.52
C ARG A 87 32.40 -12.24 17.58
N LEU A 88 32.49 -13.57 17.48
CA LEU A 88 31.58 -14.37 16.67
C LEU A 88 30.15 -14.25 17.21
N ARG A 89 29.95 -14.46 18.52
CA ARG A 89 28.64 -14.32 19.18
C ARG A 89 28.06 -12.92 19.00
N LYS A 90 28.86 -11.86 19.20
CA LYS A 90 28.40 -10.48 19.01
C LYS A 90 27.99 -10.19 17.57
N ALA A 91 28.71 -10.74 16.58
CA ALA A 91 28.36 -10.60 15.18
C ALA A 91 27.05 -11.35 14.85
N GLU A 92 26.83 -12.52 15.45
CA GLU A 92 25.57 -13.27 15.32
C GLU A 92 24.40 -12.55 15.98
N ASP A 93 24.58 -12.04 17.20
CA ASP A 93 23.57 -11.24 17.91
C ASP A 93 23.21 -9.99 17.10
N ALA A 94 24.19 -9.28 16.54
CA ALA A 94 23.94 -8.12 15.69
C ALA A 94 23.16 -8.48 14.41
N LYS A 95 23.47 -9.62 13.78
CA LYS A 95 22.70 -10.12 12.62
C LYS A 95 21.26 -10.46 13.01
N PHE A 96 21.06 -11.09 14.16
CA PHE A 96 19.73 -11.43 14.67
C PHE A 96 18.92 -10.16 14.98
N ILE A 97 19.52 -9.18 15.67
CA ILE A 97 18.88 -7.89 15.97
C ILE A 97 18.48 -7.19 14.68
N ALA A 98 19.39 -7.06 13.72
CA ALA A 98 19.11 -6.44 12.43
C ALA A 98 17.94 -7.12 11.69
N ARG A 99 17.85 -8.46 11.78
CA ARG A 99 16.75 -9.22 11.19
C ARG A 99 15.42 -8.97 11.89
N ILE A 100 15.41 -8.85 13.22
CA ILE A 100 14.20 -8.54 13.98
C ILE A 100 13.73 -7.11 13.67
N ASP A 101 14.64 -6.15 13.57
CA ASP A 101 14.33 -4.77 13.22
C ASP A 101 13.73 -4.68 11.80
N GLU A 102 14.32 -5.40 10.84
CA GLU A 102 13.79 -5.52 9.47
C GLU A 102 12.36 -6.07 9.46
N LEU A 103 12.12 -7.21 10.14
CA LEU A 103 10.78 -7.83 10.21
C LEU A 103 9.75 -6.91 10.88
N THR A 104 10.18 -6.15 11.89
CA THR A 104 9.31 -5.21 12.60
C THR A 104 8.93 -4.05 11.68
N ALA A 105 9.90 -3.46 10.98
CA ALA A 105 9.68 -2.37 10.04
C ALA A 105 8.79 -2.80 8.86
N GLU A 106 9.00 -4.00 8.32
CA GLU A 106 8.14 -4.57 7.28
C GLU A 106 6.70 -4.75 7.78
N GLY A 107 6.53 -5.28 9.00
CA GLY A 107 5.23 -5.41 9.64
C GLY A 107 4.52 -4.07 9.84
N ASP A 108 5.24 -3.03 10.27
CA ASP A 108 4.70 -1.67 10.41
C ASP A 108 4.29 -1.07 9.06
N ALA A 109 5.13 -1.23 8.04
CA ALA A 109 4.83 -0.77 6.68
C ALA A 109 3.57 -1.45 6.12
N ALA A 110 3.45 -2.77 6.29
CA ALA A 110 2.28 -3.53 5.83
C ALA A 110 0.99 -3.08 6.54
N ARG A 111 1.03 -2.85 7.87
CA ARG A 111 -0.09 -2.31 8.64
C ARG A 111 -0.50 -0.92 8.14
N LEU A 112 0.47 -0.06 7.86
CA LEU A 112 0.23 1.29 7.38
C LEU A 112 -0.40 1.29 5.98
N CYS A 113 0.14 0.48 5.05
CA CYS A 113 -0.45 0.29 3.72
C CYS A 113 -1.88 -0.22 3.79
N TYR A 114 -2.16 -1.20 4.66
CA TYR A 114 -3.50 -1.72 4.84
C TYR A 114 -4.47 -0.65 5.36
N LYS A 115 -4.02 0.17 6.31
CA LYS A 115 -4.83 1.28 6.84
C LYS A 115 -5.15 2.32 5.77
N ILE A 116 -4.15 2.71 4.96
CA ILE A 116 -4.35 3.64 3.84
C ILE A 116 -5.38 3.07 2.85
N TYR A 117 -5.26 1.80 2.48
CA TYR A 117 -6.20 1.13 1.59
C TYR A 117 -7.64 1.16 2.14
N GLN A 118 -7.82 0.90 3.44
CA GLN A 118 -9.13 1.00 4.08
C GLN A 118 -9.70 2.41 4.04
N GLU A 119 -8.86 3.42 4.31
CA GLU A 119 -9.26 4.83 4.27
C GLU A 119 -9.68 5.24 2.85
N GLU A 120 -8.91 4.87 1.82
CA GLU A 120 -9.26 5.13 0.42
C GLU A 120 -10.59 4.47 0.03
N TYR A 121 -10.75 3.18 0.36
CA TYR A 121 -11.98 2.45 0.09
C TYR A 121 -13.19 3.07 0.79
N SER A 122 -13.02 3.56 2.03
CA SER A 122 -14.08 4.23 2.77
C SER A 122 -14.51 5.55 2.14
N LYS A 123 -13.56 6.31 1.58
CA LYS A 123 -13.83 7.56 0.85
C LYS A 123 -14.58 7.28 -0.44
N GLU A 124 -14.14 6.30 -1.21
CA GLU A 124 -14.82 5.90 -2.46
C GLU A 124 -16.28 5.49 -2.19
N LEU A 125 -16.54 4.70 -1.14
CA LEU A 125 -17.90 4.34 -0.76
C LEU A 125 -18.75 5.55 -0.34
N ALA A 126 -18.16 6.55 0.32
CA ALA A 126 -18.87 7.78 0.69
C ALA A 126 -19.22 8.59 -0.56
N ASP A 127 -18.30 8.73 -1.51
CA ASP A 127 -18.53 9.43 -2.77
C ASP A 127 -19.62 8.75 -3.61
N LEU A 128 -19.60 7.41 -3.69
CA LEU A 128 -20.65 6.64 -4.37
C LEU A 128 -22.02 6.85 -3.73
N ARG A 129 -22.10 6.93 -2.40
CA ARG A 129 -23.36 7.23 -1.68
C ARG A 129 -23.86 8.63 -2.02
N ILE A 130 -22.98 9.63 -1.99
CA ILE A 130 -23.33 11.02 -2.33
C ILE A 130 -23.83 11.10 -3.78
N GLN A 131 -23.13 10.45 -4.71
CA GLN A 131 -23.54 10.41 -6.12
C GLN A 131 -24.91 9.75 -6.30
N GLU A 132 -25.18 8.64 -5.61
CA GLU A 132 -26.46 7.95 -5.68
C GLU A 132 -27.59 8.81 -5.08
N ASP A 133 -27.34 9.51 -3.97
CA ASP A 133 -28.31 10.44 -3.39
C ASP A 133 -28.64 11.60 -4.34
N ILE A 134 -27.62 12.19 -4.97
CA ILE A 134 -27.79 13.21 -6.02
C ILE A 134 -28.61 12.64 -7.19
N ARG A 135 -28.30 11.42 -7.63
CA ARG A 135 -29.01 10.75 -8.72
C ARG A 135 -30.49 10.53 -8.38
N ILE A 136 -30.79 10.06 -7.18
CA ILE A 136 -32.17 9.86 -6.71
C ILE A 136 -32.91 11.19 -6.60
N GLN A 137 -32.25 12.24 -6.09
CA GLN A 137 -32.83 13.59 -6.01
C GLN A 137 -33.18 14.15 -7.39
N ASN A 138 -32.25 14.11 -8.34
CA ASN A 138 -32.49 14.58 -9.71
C ASN A 138 -33.67 13.83 -10.37
N LEU A 139 -33.76 12.53 -10.14
CA LEU A 139 -34.84 11.70 -10.64
C LEU A 139 -36.19 12.04 -9.97
N ALA A 140 -36.17 12.40 -8.69
CA ALA A 140 -37.33 12.88 -7.95
C ALA A 140 -37.86 14.19 -8.56
N ILE A 141 -36.95 15.14 -8.83
CA ILE A 141 -37.25 16.43 -9.47
C ILE A 141 -37.86 16.19 -10.86
N TYR A 142 -37.24 15.38 -11.71
CA TYR A 142 -37.71 15.08 -13.06
C TYR A 142 -39.14 14.51 -13.07
N HIS A 143 -39.43 13.60 -12.15
CA HIS A 143 -40.76 12.98 -12.06
C HIS A 143 -41.78 13.76 -11.24
N GLY A 144 -41.39 14.90 -10.65
CA GLY A 144 -42.24 15.69 -9.75
C GLY A 144 -42.68 14.88 -8.52
N THR A 145 -41.78 14.08 -7.95
CA THR A 145 -42.05 13.23 -6.79
C THR A 145 -40.98 13.41 -5.70
N SER A 146 -41.15 12.74 -4.58
CA SER A 146 -40.16 12.72 -3.50
C SER A 146 -39.15 11.59 -3.70
N PRO A 147 -37.87 11.76 -3.33
CA PRO A 147 -36.83 10.71 -3.38
C PRO A 147 -37.29 9.34 -2.88
N LYS A 148 -38.05 9.32 -1.77
CA LYS A 148 -38.60 8.09 -1.17
C LYS A 148 -39.54 7.32 -2.10
N HIS A 149 -40.25 8.02 -2.97
CA HIS A 149 -41.29 7.47 -3.86
C HIS A 149 -40.83 7.34 -5.32
N VAL A 150 -39.59 7.73 -5.64
CA VAL A 150 -39.02 7.69 -6.99
C VAL A 150 -39.16 6.31 -7.64
N LYS A 151 -38.74 5.25 -6.94
CA LYS A 151 -38.79 3.88 -7.47
C LYS A 151 -40.21 3.44 -7.79
N TYR A 152 -41.17 3.78 -6.92
CA TYR A 152 -42.58 3.50 -7.15
C TYR A 152 -43.12 4.27 -8.37
N ARG A 153 -42.78 5.56 -8.46
CA ARG A 153 -43.19 6.42 -9.58
C ARG A 153 -42.64 5.92 -10.90
N GLN A 154 -41.37 5.53 -10.97
CA GLN A 154 -40.75 4.94 -12.17
C GLN A 154 -41.50 3.69 -12.63
N ARG A 155 -41.74 2.73 -11.72
CA ARG A 155 -42.48 1.50 -12.05
C ARG A 155 -43.88 1.80 -12.58
N LYS A 156 -44.58 2.75 -11.96
CA LYS A 156 -45.91 3.16 -12.41
C LYS A 156 -45.89 3.79 -13.79
N VAL A 157 -44.93 4.67 -14.07
CA VAL A 157 -44.74 5.29 -15.39
C VAL A 157 -44.44 4.23 -16.44
N SER A 158 -43.51 3.32 -16.17
CA SER A 158 -43.20 2.19 -17.08
C SER A 158 -44.44 1.34 -17.36
N HIS A 159 -45.15 0.92 -16.31
CA HIS A 159 -46.34 0.09 -16.46
C HIS A 159 -47.44 0.75 -17.30
N ILE A 160 -47.74 2.02 -17.04
CA ILE A 160 -48.74 2.78 -17.82
C ILE A 160 -48.26 2.95 -19.28
N THR A 161 -46.97 3.21 -19.49
CA THR A 161 -46.40 3.39 -20.82
C THR A 161 -46.48 2.09 -21.63
N GLU A 162 -46.10 0.96 -21.03
CA GLU A 162 -46.21 -0.37 -21.65
C GLU A 162 -47.67 -0.73 -21.97
N TRP A 163 -48.60 -0.46 -21.04
CA TRP A 163 -50.01 -0.73 -21.25
C TRP A 163 -50.62 0.14 -22.37
N ASN A 164 -50.28 1.43 -22.41
CA ASN A 164 -50.70 2.33 -23.49
C ASN A 164 -50.13 1.86 -24.84
N ASN A 165 -48.86 1.49 -24.89
CA ASN A 165 -48.24 1.00 -26.13
C ASN A 165 -48.92 -0.28 -26.61
N SER A 166 -49.20 -1.23 -25.70
CA SER A 166 -49.92 -2.46 -26.02
C SER A 166 -51.33 -2.19 -26.57
N THR A 167 -52.10 -1.33 -25.90
CA THR A 167 -53.46 -0.98 -26.34
C THR A 167 -53.46 -0.27 -27.69
N HIS A 168 -52.57 0.70 -27.92
CA HIS A 168 -52.45 1.38 -29.22
C HIS A 168 -52.01 0.44 -30.34
N ASN A 169 -51.09 -0.48 -30.08
CA ASN A 169 -50.69 -1.50 -31.05
C ASN A 169 -51.84 -2.42 -31.43
N ASN A 170 -52.61 -2.89 -30.45
CA ASN A 170 -53.80 -3.71 -30.70
C ASN A 170 -54.86 -2.96 -31.50
N MET A 171 -55.17 -1.71 -31.13
CA MET A 171 -56.13 -0.86 -31.85
C MET A 171 -55.72 -0.64 -33.31
N THR A 172 -54.44 -0.34 -33.54
CA THR A 172 -53.88 -0.14 -34.89
C THR A 172 -53.94 -1.41 -35.72
N TYR A 173 -53.60 -2.56 -35.12
CA TYR A 173 -53.69 -3.87 -35.78
C TYR A 173 -55.13 -4.17 -36.22
N HIS A 174 -56.12 -4.03 -35.34
CA HIS A 174 -57.52 -4.26 -35.69
C HIS A 174 -58.05 -3.28 -36.76
N GLN A 175 -57.63 -2.02 -36.72
CA GLN A 175 -58.02 -1.04 -37.74
C GLN A 175 -57.44 -1.39 -39.13
N SER A 176 -56.20 -1.88 -39.19
CA SER A 176 -55.57 -2.33 -40.42
C SER A 176 -56.31 -3.54 -41.04
N VAL A 177 -56.67 -4.53 -40.21
CA VAL A 177 -57.41 -5.74 -40.63
C VAL A 177 -58.80 -5.39 -41.14
N THR A 178 -59.54 -4.55 -40.41
CA THR A 178 -60.89 -4.14 -40.83
C THR A 178 -60.88 -3.34 -42.14
N SER A 179 -59.89 -2.46 -42.33
CA SER A 179 -59.74 -1.72 -43.58
C SER A 179 -59.39 -2.63 -44.77
N SER A 180 -58.51 -3.62 -44.56
CA SER A 180 -58.14 -4.64 -45.55
C SER A 180 -59.34 -5.50 -45.94
N ASN A 181 -60.11 -5.96 -44.96
CA ASN A 181 -61.33 -6.76 -45.19
C ASN A 181 -62.40 -5.95 -45.93
N LYS A 182 -62.58 -4.66 -45.60
CA LYS A 182 -63.46 -3.76 -46.36
C LYS A 182 -63.01 -3.61 -47.81
N LYS A 183 -61.71 -3.41 -48.07
CA LYS A 183 -61.15 -3.33 -49.44
C LYS A 183 -61.36 -4.64 -50.21
N LYS A 184 -61.10 -5.80 -49.60
CA LYS A 184 -61.35 -7.13 -50.18
C LYS A 184 -62.84 -7.32 -50.52
N LYS A 185 -63.75 -6.95 -49.60
CA LYS A 185 -65.21 -7.04 -49.82
C LYS A 185 -65.67 -6.13 -50.96
N LYS A 186 -65.15 -4.90 -51.05
CA LYS A 186 -65.42 -3.98 -52.19
C LYS A 186 -64.95 -4.57 -53.53
N ARG A 187 -63.73 -5.14 -53.61
CA ARG A 187 -63.23 -5.80 -54.82
C ARG A 187 -64.09 -7.00 -55.22
N LYS A 188 -64.46 -7.87 -54.28
CA LYS A 188 -65.37 -9.00 -54.54
C LYS A 188 -66.71 -8.52 -55.10
N LYS A 189 -67.32 -7.49 -54.51
CA LYS A 189 -68.57 -6.88 -55.00
C LYS A 189 -68.43 -6.29 -56.42
N LEU A 190 -67.29 -5.69 -56.76
CA LEU A 190 -67.07 -5.13 -58.10
C LEU A 190 -66.81 -6.21 -59.17
N LEU A 191 -66.16 -7.31 -58.79
CA LEU A 191 -65.87 -8.42 -59.69
C LEU A 191 -67.11 -9.30 -59.95
N GLN A 192 -68.07 -9.34 -59.01
CA GLN A 192 -69.26 -10.19 -59.13
C GLN A 192 -70.08 -9.92 -60.40
N PRO A 193 -70.49 -8.68 -60.74
CA PRO A 193 -71.22 -8.41 -61.98
C PRO A 193 -70.41 -8.73 -63.23
N LYS A 194 -69.08 -8.59 -63.18
CA LYS A 194 -68.20 -8.91 -64.30
C LYS A 194 -68.16 -10.42 -64.56
N VAL A 195 -68.08 -11.23 -63.51
CA VAL A 195 -68.17 -12.69 -63.61
C VAL A 195 -69.56 -13.12 -64.07
N ASP A 196 -70.62 -12.55 -63.50
CA ASP A 196 -72.00 -12.90 -63.86
C ASP A 196 -72.29 -12.54 -65.33
N SER A 197 -71.82 -11.38 -65.82
CA SER A 197 -71.92 -11.00 -67.24
C SER A 197 -71.12 -11.93 -68.16
N SER A 198 -69.98 -12.44 -67.72
CA SER A 198 -69.17 -13.39 -68.48
C SER A 198 -69.85 -14.75 -68.61
N LEU A 199 -70.58 -15.19 -67.57
CA LEU A 199 -71.37 -16.43 -67.63
C LEU A 199 -72.56 -16.30 -68.59
N ILE A 200 -73.20 -15.14 -68.63
CA ILE A 200 -74.32 -14.87 -69.52
C ILE A 200 -73.86 -14.86 -70.99
N ASN A 201 -72.69 -14.28 -71.28
CA ASN A 201 -72.18 -14.16 -72.65
C ASN A 201 -71.51 -15.44 -73.19
N TYR A 202 -71.10 -16.38 -72.33
CA TYR A 202 -70.41 -17.62 -72.71
C TYR A 202 -70.95 -18.84 -71.94
N PRO A 203 -72.17 -19.34 -72.30
CA PRO A 203 -72.79 -20.47 -71.63
C PRO A 203 -72.05 -21.77 -71.96
N GLY A 204 -71.18 -22.22 -71.07
CA GLY A 204 -70.37 -23.44 -71.22
C GLY A 204 -68.99 -23.38 -70.56
N VAL A 205 -68.56 -22.20 -70.12
CA VAL A 205 -67.29 -22.03 -69.39
C VAL A 205 -67.53 -22.23 -67.89
N SER A 206 -66.85 -23.21 -67.29
CA SER A 206 -66.96 -23.52 -65.85
C SER A 206 -66.16 -22.52 -64.99
N VAL A 207 -66.72 -22.14 -63.85
CA VAL A 207 -66.12 -21.13 -62.94
C VAL A 207 -64.87 -21.71 -62.25
N PRO A 208 -63.78 -20.93 -62.09
CA PRO A 208 -62.61 -21.38 -61.34
C PRO A 208 -62.96 -21.74 -59.88
N LEU A 209 -62.42 -22.86 -59.40
CA LEU A 209 -62.73 -23.49 -58.11
C LEU A 209 -62.50 -22.62 -56.85
N THR A 210 -61.86 -21.47 -56.97
CA THR A 210 -61.52 -20.60 -55.82
C THR A 210 -62.68 -19.71 -55.34
N LEU A 211 -63.88 -19.80 -55.95
CA LEU A 211 -65.04 -18.97 -55.63
C LEU A 211 -66.32 -19.76 -55.31
N LYS A 212 -66.23 -21.02 -54.86
CA LYS A 212 -67.40 -21.67 -54.25
C LYS A 212 -67.70 -21.00 -52.91
N ARG A 213 -68.90 -20.44 -52.78
CA ARG A 213 -69.45 -19.97 -51.50
C ARG A 213 -69.86 -21.20 -50.71
N ASP A 214 -69.27 -21.40 -49.54
CA ASP A 214 -69.75 -22.38 -48.58
C ASP A 214 -71.10 -21.88 -48.05
N PHE A 215 -72.17 -22.61 -48.38
CA PHE A 215 -73.46 -22.50 -47.73
C PHE A 215 -73.54 -23.64 -46.72
N THR A 216 -73.14 -23.37 -45.48
CA THR A 216 -73.57 -24.03 -44.23
C THR A 216 -73.14 -23.15 -43.08
#